data_AF-A0AAV5T7J8-F1
#
_entry.id   AF-A0AAV5T7J8-F1
#
_cell.length_a   1.000
_cell.length_b   1.000
_cell.length_c   1.000
_cell.angle_alpha   90.00
_cell.angle_beta   90.00
_cell.angle_gamma   90.00
#
_symmetry.space_group_name_H-M   'P 1'
#
loop_
_entity.id
_entity.type
_entity.pdbx_description
1 polymer ?
#
loop_
_entity_poly.entity_id
_entity_poly.type
_entity_poly.pdbx_seq_one_letter_code
_entity_poly.pdbx_strand_id
1 'polypeptide(L)'
;QLYQIREKFQHTLAVREHEASTFIEQAAEVIKGQSLLRPISQVDVERVLERVRRRIAKCTIDLKQDTCEMLMSLKNKLCDNRRKRRNFSKQATEILNDYFEKKMSHPYPTEDEKEQLAKQCKITVAQVSNWFGNKRIRYKKNI
;
A
#
# COMPACT_ATOMS: atom_id res chain seq x y z
N GLN A 1 -2.89 9.12 8.75
CA GLN A 1 -3.04 7.72 8.31
C GLN A 1 -1.82 6.86 8.70
N LEU A 2 -0.63 7.04 8.11
CA LEU A 2 0.55 6.24 8.52
C LEU A 2 0.90 6.38 10.01
N TYR A 3 0.89 7.61 10.53
CA TYR A 3 1.09 7.89 11.95
C TYR A 3 0.09 7.13 12.85
N GLN A 4 -1.20 7.15 12.49
CA GLN A 4 -2.26 6.46 13.22
C GLN A 4 -2.09 4.93 13.19
N ILE A 5 -1.66 4.35 12.06
CA ILE A 5 -1.36 2.92 11.96
C ILE A 5 -0.21 2.56 12.90
N ARG A 6 0.85 3.39 12.92
CA ARG A 6 2.00 3.19 13.80
C ARG A 6 1.61 3.28 15.28
N GLU A 7 0.89 4.32 15.68
CA GLU A 7 0.44 4.47 17.07
C GLU A 7 -0.46 3.31 17.51
N LYS A 8 -1.42 2.90 16.66
CA LYS A 8 -2.29 1.78 16.96
C LYS A 8 -1.49 0.48 17.13
N PHE A 9 -0.51 0.22 16.26
CA PHE A 9 0.36 -0.95 16.38
C PHE A 9 1.17 -0.91 17.68
N GLN A 10 1.82 0.22 17.99
CA GLN A 10 2.62 0.37 19.20
C GLN A 10 1.79 0.19 20.47
N HIS A 11 0.62 0.82 20.53
CA HIS A 11 -0.28 0.68 21.67
C HIS A 11 -0.76 -0.77 21.83
N THR A 12 -1.21 -1.39 20.73
CA THR A 12 -1.70 -2.78 20.76
C THR A 12 -0.57 -3.74 21.15
N LEU A 13 0.64 -3.54 20.63
CA LEU A 13 1.80 -4.36 20.98
C LEU A 13 2.11 -4.26 22.48
N ALA A 14 2.18 -3.05 23.03
CA ALA A 14 2.47 -2.84 24.46
C ALA A 14 1.41 -3.51 25.36
N VAL A 15 0.13 -3.39 25.01
CA VAL A 15 -0.96 -4.07 25.74
C VAL A 15 -0.79 -5.59 25.66
N ARG A 16 -0.53 -6.14 24.48
CA ARG A 16 -0.34 -7.59 24.30
C ARG A 16 0.90 -8.14 24.99
N GLU A 17 2.00 -7.38 25.03
CA GLU A 17 3.21 -7.75 25.77
C GLU A 17 2.96 -7.79 27.28
N HIS A 18 2.19 -6.82 27.80
CA HIS A 18 1.79 -6.82 29.20
C HIS A 18 0.89 -8.02 29.52
N GLU A 19 -0.18 -8.24 28.75
CA GLU A 19 -1.08 -9.39 28.91
C GLU A 19 -0.34 -10.73 28.82
N ALA A 20 0.63 -10.84 27.92
CA ALA A 20 1.46 -12.02 27.75
C ALA A 20 2.31 -12.32 28.99
N SER A 21 2.97 -11.31 29.57
CA SER A 21 3.75 -11.46 30.80
C SER A 21 2.86 -11.91 31.96
N THR A 22 1.72 -11.24 32.15
CA THR A 22 0.75 -11.61 33.19
C THR A 22 0.24 -13.04 33.01
N PHE A 23 -0.04 -13.46 31.77
CA PHE A 23 -0.50 -14.82 31.51
C PHE A 23 0.57 -15.88 31.80
N ILE A 24 1.85 -15.60 31.50
CA ILE A 24 2.95 -16.51 31.83
C ILE A 24 3.11 -16.65 33.34
N GLU A 25 3.02 -15.55 34.09
CA GLU A 25 3.07 -15.54 35.55
C GLU A 25 1.94 -16.37 36.14
N GLN A 26 0.70 -16.13 35.71
CA GLN A 26 -0.47 -16.90 36.15
C GLN A 26 -0.34 -18.39 35.82
N ALA A 27 0.16 -18.74 34.63
CA ALA A 27 0.39 -20.13 34.25
C ALA A 27 1.44 -20.79 35.14
N ALA A 28 2.52 -20.09 35.48
CA ALA A 28 3.56 -20.58 36.37
C ALA A 28 3.04 -20.80 37.80
N GLU A 29 2.22 -19.88 38.32
CA GLU A 29 1.59 -20.00 39.63
C GLU A 29 0.65 -21.21 39.71
N VAL A 30 -0.16 -21.43 38.68
CA VAL A 30 -1.05 -22.61 38.61
C VAL A 30 -0.23 -23.90 38.63
N ILE A 31 0.85 -23.98 37.85
CA ILE A 31 1.72 -25.17 37.82
C ILE A 31 2.36 -25.39 39.20
N LYS A 32 2.84 -24.31 39.84
CA LYS A 32 3.42 -24.38 41.19
C LYS A 32 2.40 -24.90 42.20
N GLY A 33 1.17 -24.38 42.20
CA GLY A 33 0.09 -24.86 43.07
C GLY A 33 -0.24 -26.34 42.85
N GLN A 34 -0.28 -26.78 41.59
CA GLN A 34 -0.54 -28.19 41.26
C GLN A 34 0.59 -29.12 41.71
N SER A 35 1.85 -28.65 41.69
CA SER A 35 3.01 -29.45 42.14
C SER A 35 2.99 -29.78 43.63
N LEU A 36 2.22 -29.04 44.44
CA LEU A 36 2.01 -29.31 45.86
C LEU A 36 1.04 -30.47 46.10
N LEU A 37 0.13 -30.74 45.16
CA LEU A 37 -0.90 -31.77 45.29
C LEU A 37 -0.51 -33.10 44.63
N ARG A 38 0.42 -33.06 43.67
CA ARG A 38 0.92 -34.24 42.96
C ARG A 38 2.33 -34.01 42.41
N PRO A 39 3.15 -35.07 42.25
CA PRO A 39 4.43 -34.95 41.56
C PRO A 39 4.25 -34.47 40.12
N ILE A 40 5.01 -33.46 39.72
CA ILE A 40 5.07 -32.95 38.34
C ILE A 40 6.55 -32.92 37.94
N SER A 41 6.88 -33.51 36.78
CA SER A 41 8.25 -33.49 36.28
C SER A 41 8.63 -32.09 35.77
N GLN A 42 9.90 -31.71 35.91
CA GLN A 42 10.39 -30.43 35.40
C GLN A 42 10.23 -30.32 33.86
N VAL A 43 10.34 -31.44 33.15
CA VAL A 43 10.12 -31.53 31.70
C VAL A 43 8.68 -31.18 31.32
N ASP A 44 7.70 -31.60 32.13
CA ASP A 44 6.28 -31.28 31.87
C ASP A 44 5.99 -29.79 32.13
N VAL A 45 6.60 -29.20 33.15
CA VAL A 45 6.52 -27.76 33.43
C VAL A 45 7.06 -26.96 32.25
N GLU A 46 8.28 -27.28 31.79
CA GLU A 46 8.91 -26.64 30.64
C GLU A 46 8.06 -26.78 29.38
N ARG A 47 7.50 -27.98 29.13
CA ARG A 47 6.65 -28.23 27.96
C ARG A 47 5.38 -27.39 27.97
N VAL A 48 4.73 -27.22 29.12
CA VAL A 48 3.51 -26.40 29.24
C VAL A 48 3.84 -24.92 29.04
N LEU A 49 4.87 -24.42 29.71
CA LEU A 49 5.32 -23.02 29.55
C LEU A 49 5.73 -22.73 28.11
N GLU A 50 6.39 -23.66 27.44
CA GLU A 50 6.78 -23.50 26.04
C GLU A 50 5.59 -23.49 25.08
N ARG A 51 4.51 -24.21 25.39
CA ARG A 51 3.25 -24.11 24.62
C ARG A 51 2.61 -22.73 24.78
N VAL A 52 2.63 -22.18 26.00
CA VAL A 52 2.14 -20.83 26.28
C VAL A 52 2.96 -19.79 25.52
N ARG A 53 4.29 -19.84 25.63
CA ARG A 53 5.21 -18.93 24.92
C ARG A 53 5.03 -18.98 23.41
N ARG A 54 4.93 -20.17 22.82
CA ARG A 54 4.66 -20.32 21.37
C ARG A 54 3.36 -19.65 20.93
N ARG A 55 2.31 -19.76 21.76
CA ARG A 55 1.01 -19.16 21.46
C ARG A 55 1.06 -17.63 21.53
N ILE A 56 1.78 -17.08 22.51
CA ILE A 56 2.07 -15.64 22.61
C ILE A 56 2.88 -15.16 21.39
N ALA A 57 3.95 -15.87 21.03
CA ALA A 57 4.78 -15.52 19.88
C ALA A 57 3.97 -15.50 18.58
N LYS A 58 3.03 -16.43 18.42
CA LYS A 58 2.10 -16.44 17.28
C LYS A 58 1.22 -15.18 17.26
N CYS A 59 0.63 -14.78 18.39
CA CYS A 59 -0.17 -13.55 18.47
C CYS A 59 0.63 -12.31 18.04
N THR A 60 1.93 -12.23 18.40
CA THR A 60 2.81 -11.14 17.98
C THR A 60 3.06 -11.14 16.47
N ILE A 61 3.20 -12.32 15.87
CA ILE A 61 3.34 -12.46 14.41
C ILE A 61 2.05 -12.01 13.71
N ASP A 62 0.90 -12.46 14.19
CA ASP A 62 -0.41 -12.12 13.63
C ASP A 62 -0.64 -10.60 13.68
N LEU A 63 -0.31 -9.93 14.79
CA LEU A 63 -0.40 -8.46 14.90
C LEU A 63 0.48 -7.73 13.88
N LYS A 64 1.70 -8.21 13.65
CA LYS A 64 2.61 -7.65 12.63
C LYS A 64 2.04 -7.86 11.22
N GLN A 65 1.45 -9.02 10.96
CA GLN A 65 0.82 -9.35 9.70
C GLN A 65 -0.36 -8.41 9.40
N ASP A 66 -1.29 -8.26 10.35
CA ASP A 66 -2.44 -7.34 10.23
C ASP A 66 -2.00 -5.90 9.93
N THR A 67 -0.93 -5.46 10.60
CA THR A 67 -0.36 -4.12 10.39
C THR A 67 0.22 -3.99 8.98
N CYS A 68 0.94 -5.01 8.49
CA CYS A 68 1.48 -5.05 7.14
C CYS A 68 0.36 -5.00 6.09
N GLU A 69 -0.71 -5.75 6.27
CA GLU A 69 -1.87 -5.75 5.39
C GLU A 69 -2.54 -4.37 5.31
N MET A 70 -2.66 -3.69 6.46
CA MET A 70 -3.17 -2.33 6.51
C MET A 70 -2.28 -1.35 5.76
N LEU A 71 -0.95 -1.48 5.89
CA LEU A 71 0.02 -0.68 5.14
C LEU A 71 -0.06 -0.96 3.64
N MET A 72 -0.17 -2.21 3.22
CA MET A 72 -0.30 -2.59 1.81
C MET A 72 -1.61 -2.07 1.22
N SER A 73 -2.71 -2.15 1.95
CA SER A 73 -3.99 -1.56 1.55
C SER A 73 -3.88 -0.04 1.33
N LEU A 74 -3.23 0.67 2.27
CA LEU A 74 -2.98 2.11 2.13
C LEU A 74 -2.09 2.42 0.92
N LYS A 75 -1.01 1.66 0.72
CA LYS A 75 -0.13 1.78 -0.45
C LYS A 75 -0.91 1.57 -1.75
N ASN A 76 -1.74 0.55 -1.82
CA ASN A 76 -2.55 0.25 -3.01
C ASN A 76 -3.51 1.40 -3.31
N LYS A 77 -4.22 1.94 -2.32
CA LYS A 77 -5.08 3.11 -2.49
C LYS A 77 -4.33 4.33 -3.03
N LEU A 78 -3.11 4.57 -2.55
CA LEU A 78 -2.26 5.66 -3.06
C LEU A 78 -1.82 5.40 -4.50
N CYS A 79 -1.38 4.18 -4.82
CA CYS A 79 -1.02 3.79 -6.18
C CYS A 79 -2.21 3.90 -7.15
N ASP A 80 -3.40 3.47 -6.73
CA ASP A 80 -4.62 3.56 -7.52
C ASP A 80 -5.06 5.01 -7.71
N ASN A 81 -4.91 5.87 -6.70
CA ASN A 81 -5.11 7.30 -6.87
C ASN A 81 -4.10 7.94 -7.84
N ARG A 82 -2.85 7.44 -7.92
CA ARG A 82 -1.90 7.84 -8.98
C ARG A 82 -2.31 7.32 -10.35
N ARG A 83 -2.92 6.13 -10.42
CA ARG A 83 -3.46 5.52 -11.65
C ARG A 83 -4.74 6.18 -12.14
N LYS A 84 -5.49 6.88 -11.28
CA LYS A 84 -6.55 7.82 -11.66
C LYS A 84 -6.01 9.08 -12.37
N ARG A 85 -4.99 8.94 -13.22
CA ARG A 85 -4.71 9.94 -14.26
C ARG A 85 -6.00 10.14 -15.02
N ARG A 86 -6.56 11.34 -14.93
CA ARG A 86 -7.75 11.71 -15.69
C ARG A 86 -7.37 11.72 -17.16
N ASN A 87 -8.10 10.95 -17.96
CA ASN A 87 -8.03 11.09 -19.41
C ASN A 87 -8.41 12.53 -19.79
N PHE A 88 -7.86 13.01 -20.90
CA PHE A 88 -8.35 14.27 -21.47
C PHE A 88 -9.83 14.12 -21.82
N SER A 89 -10.55 15.25 -21.83
CA SER A 89 -11.93 15.26 -22.29
C SER A 89 -12.02 14.72 -23.72
N LYS A 90 -13.19 14.22 -24.10
CA LYS A 90 -13.43 13.73 -25.46
C LYS A 90 -13.11 14.83 -26.49
N GLN A 91 -13.60 16.03 -26.24
CA GLN A 91 -13.34 17.21 -27.07
C GLN A 91 -11.84 17.53 -27.21
N ALA A 92 -11.09 17.54 -26.10
CA ALA A 92 -9.65 17.79 -26.16
C ALA A 92 -8.92 16.69 -26.96
N THR A 93 -9.34 15.43 -26.79
CA THR A 93 -8.77 14.30 -27.53
C THR A 93 -9.09 14.39 -29.04
N GLU A 94 -10.31 14.80 -29.40
CA GLU A 94 -10.71 15.03 -30.80
C GLU A 94 -9.89 16.14 -31.45
N ILE A 95 -9.73 17.30 -30.79
CA ILE A 95 -8.93 18.42 -31.30
C ILE A 95 -7.47 18.01 -31.55
N LEU A 96 -6.85 17.32 -30.60
CA LEU A 96 -5.46 16.87 -30.70
C LEU A 96 -5.27 15.82 -31.82
N ASN A 97 -6.24 14.90 -31.97
CA ASN A 97 -6.21 13.91 -33.06
C ASN A 97 -6.40 14.56 -34.43
N ASP A 98 -7.37 15.47 -34.58
CA ASP A 98 -7.63 16.17 -35.84
C ASP A 98 -6.39 16.96 -36.32
N TYR A 99 -5.72 17.67 -35.40
CA TYR A 99 -4.45 18.32 -35.72
C TYR A 99 -3.39 17.32 -36.17
N PHE A 100 -3.23 16.21 -35.44
CA PHE A 100 -2.24 15.18 -35.74
C PHE A 100 -2.49 14.54 -37.12
N GLU A 101 -3.75 14.27 -37.46
CA GLU A 101 -4.20 13.73 -38.75
C GLU A 101 -3.96 14.70 -39.90
N LYS A 102 -4.27 15.98 -39.72
CA LYS A 102 -4.00 17.03 -40.73
C LYS A 102 -2.51 17.23 -40.99
N LYS A 103 -1.65 17.02 -40.00
CA LYS A 103 -0.18 17.16 -40.10
C LYS A 103 0.58 15.83 -40.04
N MET A 104 0.00 14.74 -40.55
CA MET A 104 0.60 13.39 -40.44
C MET A 104 2.02 13.27 -40.99
N SER A 105 2.37 14.03 -42.03
CA SER A 105 3.74 14.04 -42.58
C SER A 105 4.76 14.66 -41.62
N HIS A 106 4.33 15.64 -40.81
CA HIS A 106 5.19 16.32 -39.83
C HIS A 106 4.39 16.73 -38.56
N PRO A 107 4.06 15.78 -37.67
CA PRO A 107 3.21 16.04 -36.51
C PRO A 107 4.01 16.60 -35.33
N TYR A 108 4.68 17.73 -35.57
CA TYR A 108 5.45 18.51 -34.60
C TYR A 108 4.89 19.93 -34.56
N PRO A 109 3.93 20.22 -33.65
CA PRO A 109 3.44 21.58 -33.50
C PRO A 109 4.56 22.51 -33.03
N THR A 110 4.58 23.74 -33.55
CA THR A 110 5.43 24.83 -33.06
C THR A 110 5.00 25.26 -31.65
N GLU A 111 5.77 26.12 -30.98
CA GLU A 111 5.39 26.63 -29.65
C GLU A 111 4.04 27.38 -29.69
N ASP A 112 3.84 28.26 -30.66
CA ASP A 112 2.58 28.99 -30.85
C ASP A 112 1.38 28.05 -31.07
N GLU A 113 1.58 26.99 -31.87
CA GLU A 113 0.54 25.99 -32.12
C GLU A 113 0.22 25.17 -30.87
N LYS A 114 1.23 24.86 -30.05
CA LYS A 114 1.01 24.20 -28.76
C LYS A 114 0.24 25.09 -27.80
N GLU A 115 0.52 26.39 -27.77
CA GLU A 115 -0.23 27.36 -26.96
C GLU A 115 -1.70 27.43 -27.38
N GLN A 116 -1.96 27.49 -28.69
CA GLN A 116 -3.32 27.50 -29.23
C GLN A 116 -4.07 26.20 -28.88
N LEU A 117 -3.44 25.04 -29.07
CA LEU A 117 -4.01 23.73 -28.74
C LEU A 117 -4.28 23.59 -27.24
N ALA A 118 -3.35 24.06 -26.40
CA ALA A 118 -3.50 24.08 -24.94
C ALA A 118 -4.73 24.91 -24.52
N LYS A 119 -4.89 26.10 -25.11
CA LYS A 119 -6.04 26.98 -24.85
C LYS A 119 -7.37 26.34 -25.27
N GLN A 120 -7.43 25.74 -26.46
CA GLN A 120 -8.65 25.09 -26.96
C GLN A 120 -9.02 23.84 -26.14
N CYS A 121 -8.03 23.03 -25.78
CA CYS A 121 -8.22 21.78 -25.05
C CYS A 121 -8.38 22.00 -23.53
N LYS A 122 -8.14 23.21 -23.03
CA LYS A 122 -8.10 23.56 -21.59
C LYS A 122 -7.12 22.68 -20.81
N ILE A 123 -5.93 22.46 -21.38
CA ILE A 123 -4.82 21.71 -20.79
C ILE A 123 -3.53 22.55 -20.88
N THR A 124 -2.44 22.11 -20.25
CA THR A 124 -1.17 22.84 -20.30
C THR A 124 -0.39 22.55 -21.58
N VAL A 125 0.48 23.48 -22.00
CA VAL A 125 1.41 23.30 -23.13
C VAL A 125 2.31 22.06 -22.92
N ALA A 126 2.72 21.79 -21.68
CA ALA A 126 3.45 20.59 -21.34
C ALA A 126 2.63 19.30 -21.57
N GLN A 127 1.33 19.31 -21.26
CA GLN A 127 0.42 18.19 -21.54
C GLN A 127 0.25 17.97 -23.05
N VAL A 128 0.13 19.04 -23.84
CA VAL A 128 0.10 18.98 -25.32
C VAL A 128 1.39 18.36 -25.85
N SER A 129 2.55 18.87 -25.42
CA SER A 129 3.88 18.37 -25.84
C SER A 129 4.04 16.87 -25.54
N ASN A 130 3.67 16.46 -24.32
CA ASN A 130 3.70 15.05 -23.92
C ASN A 130 2.72 14.19 -24.72
N TRP A 131 1.53 14.70 -25.04
CA TRP A 131 0.55 13.97 -25.84
C TRP A 131 1.08 13.71 -27.25
N PHE A 132 1.62 14.73 -27.94
CA PHE A 132 2.18 14.58 -29.28
C PHE A 132 3.38 13.64 -29.30
N GLY A 133 4.29 13.74 -28.31
CA GLY A 133 5.40 12.80 -28.16
C GLY A 133 4.93 11.35 -28.04
N ASN A 134 3.96 11.10 -27.15
CA ASN A 134 3.39 9.76 -26.96
C ASN A 134 2.60 9.26 -28.18
N LYS A 135 1.82 10.12 -28.84
CA LYS A 135 1.03 9.78 -30.03
C LYS A 135 1.95 9.35 -31.18
N ARG A 136 3.06 10.06 -31.42
CA ARG A 136 4.07 9.66 -32.44
C ARG A 136 4.68 8.29 -32.16
N ILE A 137 5.08 8.02 -30.92
CA ILE A 137 5.65 6.71 -30.53
C ILE A 137 4.63 5.59 -30.78
N ARG A 138 3.37 5.79 -30.38
CA ARG A 138 2.31 4.79 -30.58
C ARG A 138 2.00 4.58 -32.06
N TYR A 139 1.96 5.65 -32.84
CA TYR A 139 1.71 5.57 -34.28
C TYR A 139 2.81 4.79 -34.99
N LYS A 140 4.09 5.10 -34.73
CA LYS A 140 5.23 4.36 -35.30
C LYS A 140 5.26 2.87 -34.91
N LYS A 141 4.75 2.51 -33.73
CA LYS A 141 4.68 1.10 -33.28
C LYS A 141 3.55 0.31 -33.96
N ASN A 142 2.56 0.99 -34.52
CA ASN A 142 1.37 0.38 -35.14
C ASN A 142 1.41 0.44 -36.68
N ILE A 143 2.54 0.86 -37.24
CA ILE A 143 2.90 0.76 -38.67
C ILE A 143 3.95 -0.34 -38.78
#